data_AF-X1RH23-F1
#
_entry.id   AF-X1RH23-F1
#
_cell.length_a   1.000
_cell.length_b   1.000
_cell.length_c   1.000
_cell.angle_alpha   90.00
_cell.angle_beta   90.00
_cell.angle_gamma   90.00
#
_symmetry.space_group_name_H-M   'P 1'
#
loop_
_entity.id
_entity.type
_entity.pdbx_description
1 polymer ?
#
loop_
_entity_poly.entity_id
_entity_poly.type
_entity_poly.pdbx_seq_one_letter_code
_entity_poly.pdbx_strand_id
1 'polypeptide(L)'
;AGEDGMTECEKKILRAASLAGILTHAVIGSHTVKGGVALEQLDIIEGMGYTPNRFIWIHAQAEPDFKLHLEVAKRGAYIEYDGIGNGDTDDYYMNSIRKMVNAGFENQLLISHDRGWYDPAQPGGGTPKPYTYINETFVPKLRKAGFNEEAVKKLTNTNPFNAFAR
;
A
#
# COMPACT_ATOMS: atom_id res chain seq x y z
N ALA A 1 -13.00 -0.47 -0.36
CA ALA A 1 -13.92 0.16 -1.32
C ALA A 1 -14.59 -0.95 -2.14
N GLY A 2 -15.83 -0.75 -2.59
CA GLY A 2 -16.50 -1.69 -3.51
C GLY A 2 -15.73 -1.93 -4.81
N GLU A 3 -15.98 -3.06 -5.47
CA GLU A 3 -15.27 -3.45 -6.70
C GLU A 3 -15.72 -2.66 -7.95
N ASP A 4 -16.93 -2.08 -7.93
CA ASP A 4 -17.57 -1.40 -9.07
C ASP A 4 -17.50 0.15 -8.99
N GLY A 5 -16.72 0.69 -8.07
CA GLY A 5 -16.65 2.14 -7.79
C GLY A 5 -17.00 2.48 -6.36
N MET A 6 -16.85 3.76 -5.99
CA MET A 6 -17.20 4.21 -4.64
C MET A 6 -18.70 4.46 -4.48
N THR A 7 -19.30 3.86 -3.45
CA THR A 7 -20.65 4.21 -3.00
C THR A 7 -20.68 5.61 -2.40
N GLU A 8 -21.86 6.25 -2.36
CA GLU A 8 -22.00 7.57 -1.72
C GLU A 8 -21.64 7.54 -0.22
N CYS A 9 -21.84 6.41 0.45
CA CYS A 9 -21.40 6.23 1.83
C CYS A 9 -19.86 6.25 1.92
N GLU A 10 -19.16 5.50 1.08
CA GLU A 10 -17.70 5.47 1.04
C GLU A 10 -17.12 6.83 0.66
N LYS A 11 -17.73 7.54 -0.30
CA LYS A 11 -17.32 8.91 -0.66
C LYS A 11 -17.50 9.87 0.51
N LYS A 12 -18.61 9.78 1.25
CA LYS A 12 -18.84 10.59 2.46
C LYS A 12 -17.77 10.31 3.51
N ILE A 13 -17.43 9.04 3.75
CA ILE A 13 -16.37 8.64 4.70
C ILE A 13 -15.02 9.20 4.26
N LEU A 14 -14.69 9.09 2.97
CA LEU A 14 -13.42 9.60 2.45
C LEU A 14 -13.32 11.12 2.58
N ARG A 15 -14.38 11.87 2.25
CA ARG A 15 -14.43 13.33 2.47
C ARG A 15 -14.22 13.69 3.95
N ALA A 16 -14.83 12.93 4.87
CA ALA A 16 -14.64 13.14 6.31
C ALA A 16 -13.18 12.84 6.73
N ALA A 17 -12.57 11.78 6.19
CA ALA A 17 -11.16 11.47 6.42
C ALA A 17 -10.24 12.58 5.86
N SER A 18 -10.55 13.14 4.68
CA SER A 18 -9.80 14.28 4.12
C SER A 18 -9.89 15.51 5.01
N LEU A 19 -11.07 15.85 5.54
CA LEU A 19 -11.22 16.96 6.48
C LEU A 19 -10.40 16.75 7.76
N ALA A 20 -10.41 15.54 8.31
CA ALA A 20 -9.58 15.20 9.45
C ALA A 20 -8.09 15.33 9.10
N GLY A 21 -7.66 14.76 7.97
CA GLY A 21 -6.27 14.82 7.48
C GLY A 21 -5.77 16.24 7.22
N ILE A 22 -6.63 17.16 6.77
CA ILE A 22 -6.28 18.58 6.61
C ILE A 22 -5.92 19.21 7.96
N LEU A 23 -6.68 18.89 9.02
CA LEU A 23 -6.48 19.46 10.35
C LEU A 23 -5.32 18.82 11.11
N THR A 24 -5.08 17.52 10.90
CA THR A 24 -4.12 16.74 11.70
C THR A 24 -2.85 16.37 10.96
N HIS A 25 -2.82 16.55 9.63
CA HIS A 25 -1.78 16.04 8.74
C HIS A 25 -1.63 14.50 8.72
N ALA A 26 -2.62 13.77 9.26
CA ALA A 26 -2.59 12.31 9.30
C ALA A 26 -2.76 11.67 7.92
N VAL A 27 -1.96 10.65 7.62
CA VAL A 27 -2.07 9.86 6.39
C VAL A 27 -3.38 9.05 6.36
N ILE A 28 -3.99 8.94 5.17
CA ILE A 28 -5.15 8.10 4.91
C ILE A 28 -4.65 6.78 4.30
N GLY A 29 -4.83 5.68 5.01
CA GLY A 29 -4.70 4.33 4.45
C GLY A 29 -6.04 3.85 3.90
N SER A 30 -6.10 3.47 2.62
CA SER A 30 -7.34 3.03 1.99
C SER A 30 -7.24 1.61 1.46
N HIS A 31 -8.05 0.71 2.05
CA HIS A 31 -8.28 -0.65 1.56
C HIS A 31 -9.00 -0.60 0.21
N THR A 32 -8.26 -0.81 -0.87
CA THR A 32 -8.76 -0.69 -2.24
C THR A 32 -8.03 -1.69 -3.15
N VAL A 33 -8.74 -2.63 -3.76
CA VAL A 33 -8.11 -3.65 -4.62
C VAL A 33 -8.08 -3.27 -6.11
N LYS A 34 -8.76 -2.18 -6.51
CA LYS A 34 -8.86 -1.71 -7.91
C LYS A 34 -8.21 -0.34 -8.08
N GLY A 35 -7.29 -0.23 -9.04
CA GLY A 35 -6.57 1.01 -9.32
C GLY A 35 -7.48 2.14 -9.81
N GLY A 36 -8.51 1.82 -10.59
CA GLY A 36 -9.51 2.82 -11.01
C GLY A 36 -10.24 3.47 -9.83
N VAL A 37 -10.54 2.68 -8.79
CA VAL A 37 -11.15 3.19 -7.55
C VAL A 37 -10.14 4.01 -6.75
N ALA A 38 -8.86 3.61 -6.71
CA ALA A 38 -7.82 4.41 -6.08
C ALA A 38 -7.66 5.79 -6.75
N LEU A 39 -7.79 5.88 -8.08
CA LEU A 39 -7.79 7.14 -8.81
C LEU A 39 -9.02 8.00 -8.47
N GLU A 40 -10.22 7.42 -8.41
CA GLU A 40 -11.44 8.11 -7.96
C GLU A 40 -11.27 8.66 -6.52
N GLN A 41 -10.65 7.88 -5.64
CA GLN A 41 -10.35 8.31 -4.27
C GLN A 41 -9.39 9.51 -4.25
N LEU A 42 -8.36 9.52 -5.09
CA LEU A 42 -7.44 10.65 -5.20
C LEU A 42 -8.14 11.91 -5.74
N ASP A 43 -9.07 11.78 -6.68
CA ASP A 43 -9.88 12.92 -7.16
C ASP A 43 -10.70 13.56 -6.03
N ILE A 44 -11.28 12.73 -5.15
CA ILE A 44 -12.03 13.22 -3.99
C ILE A 44 -11.09 13.91 -2.99
N ILE A 45 -9.94 13.30 -2.68
CA ILE A 45 -8.96 13.84 -1.73
C ILE A 45 -8.44 15.21 -2.19
N GLU A 46 -8.06 15.33 -3.45
CA GLU A 46 -7.60 16.59 -4.02
C GLU A 46 -8.73 17.63 -4.10
N GLY A 47 -9.94 17.21 -4.50
CA GLY A 47 -11.11 18.09 -4.53
C GLY A 47 -11.53 18.63 -3.16
N MET A 48 -11.19 17.91 -2.08
CA MET A 48 -11.36 18.37 -0.70
C MET A 48 -10.25 19.33 -0.23
N GLY A 49 -9.22 19.57 -1.05
CA GLY A 49 -8.06 20.39 -0.68
C GLY A 49 -7.02 19.64 0.16
N TYR A 50 -7.06 18.31 0.19
CA TYR A 50 -6.01 17.48 0.77
C TYR A 50 -5.01 17.01 -0.31
N THR A 51 -4.07 16.12 0.02
CA THR A 51 -2.95 15.81 -0.88
C THR A 51 -2.72 14.30 -1.07
N PRO A 52 -2.42 13.85 -2.31
CA PRO A 52 -2.08 12.45 -2.56
C PRO A 52 -0.87 11.94 -1.79
N ASN A 53 0.11 12.80 -1.45
CA ASN A 53 1.27 12.37 -0.66
C ASN A 53 0.93 12.00 0.81
N ARG A 54 -0.34 12.14 1.18
CA ARG A 54 -0.95 11.65 2.42
C ARG A 54 -1.98 10.56 2.20
N PHE A 55 -1.82 9.80 1.11
CA PHE A 55 -2.67 8.65 0.79
C PHE A 55 -1.81 7.40 0.58
N ILE A 56 -2.20 6.30 1.21
CA ILE A 56 -1.63 4.96 1.01
C ILE A 56 -2.69 4.09 0.34
N TRP A 57 -2.37 3.62 -0.87
CA TRP A 57 -3.15 2.61 -1.56
C TRP A 57 -2.79 1.22 -1.01
N ILE A 58 -3.63 0.71 -0.11
CA ILE A 58 -3.53 -0.61 0.52
C ILE A 58 -4.08 -1.66 -0.43
N HIS A 59 -3.43 -2.83 -0.49
CA HIS A 59 -3.69 -3.94 -1.40
C HIS A 59 -3.44 -3.65 -2.88
N ALA A 60 -2.52 -2.73 -3.19
CA ALA A 60 -2.24 -2.37 -4.58
C ALA A 60 -1.81 -3.57 -5.44
N GLN A 61 -1.24 -4.63 -4.84
CA GLN A 61 -0.88 -5.87 -5.56
C GLN A 61 -2.04 -6.56 -6.28
N ALA A 62 -3.29 -6.30 -5.87
CA ALA A 62 -4.48 -6.92 -6.44
C ALA A 62 -4.88 -6.31 -7.80
N GLU A 63 -4.32 -5.16 -8.16
CA GLU A 63 -4.52 -4.54 -9.46
C GLU A 63 -3.56 -5.15 -10.50
N PRO A 64 -4.05 -5.86 -11.52
CA PRO A 64 -3.18 -6.44 -12.55
C PRO A 64 -2.63 -5.40 -13.54
N ASP A 65 -3.33 -4.28 -13.78
CA ASP A 65 -2.84 -3.24 -14.67
C ASP A 65 -1.84 -2.33 -13.97
N PHE A 66 -0.56 -2.68 -14.14
CA PHE A 66 0.56 -1.92 -13.59
C PHE A 66 0.58 -0.44 -14.02
N LYS A 67 -0.08 -0.05 -15.13
CA LYS A 67 -0.19 1.37 -15.50
C LYS A 67 -0.91 2.18 -14.43
N LEU A 68 -1.91 1.60 -13.76
CA LEU A 68 -2.65 2.26 -12.68
C LEU A 68 -1.77 2.49 -11.45
N HIS A 69 -0.83 1.59 -11.15
CA HIS A 69 0.16 1.79 -10.10
C HIS A 69 1.02 3.02 -10.38
N LEU A 70 1.45 3.17 -11.63
CA LEU A 70 2.22 4.32 -12.07
C LEU A 70 1.39 5.61 -12.06
N GLU A 71 0.11 5.56 -12.44
CA GLU A 71 -0.77 6.74 -12.40
C GLU A 71 -1.03 7.22 -10.97
N VAL A 72 -1.30 6.30 -10.04
CA VAL A 72 -1.47 6.62 -8.62
C VAL A 72 -0.15 7.18 -8.03
N ALA A 73 0.99 6.56 -8.33
CA ALA A 73 2.29 7.06 -7.87
C ALA A 73 2.65 8.42 -8.49
N LYS A 74 2.35 8.67 -9.77
CA LYS A 74 2.59 9.98 -10.40
C LYS A 74 1.89 11.13 -9.68
N ARG A 75 0.73 10.88 -9.07
CA ARG A 75 0.02 11.89 -8.27
C ARG A 75 0.66 12.15 -6.92
N GLY A 76 1.54 11.27 -6.45
CA GLY A 76 2.27 11.42 -5.19
C GLY A 76 1.84 10.44 -4.09
N ALA A 77 0.88 9.55 -4.35
CA ALA A 77 0.41 8.57 -3.37
C ALA A 77 1.41 7.44 -3.11
N TYR A 78 1.35 6.85 -1.92
CA TYR A 78 2.08 5.64 -1.58
C TYR A 78 1.38 4.41 -2.16
N ILE A 79 2.17 3.48 -2.68
CA ILE A 79 1.74 2.18 -3.18
C ILE A 79 2.17 1.12 -2.17
N GLU A 80 1.22 0.45 -1.54
CA GLU A 80 1.50 -0.60 -0.57
C GLU A 80 1.31 -1.99 -1.17
N TYR A 81 2.39 -2.77 -1.18
CA TYR A 81 2.38 -4.19 -1.47
C TYR A 81 2.39 -4.97 -0.16
N ASP A 82 1.20 -5.22 0.39
CA ASP A 82 1.00 -5.74 1.75
C ASP A 82 0.63 -7.24 1.81
N GLY A 83 0.54 -7.95 0.69
CA GLY A 83 0.17 -9.38 0.70
C GLY A 83 1.34 -10.38 0.86
N ILE A 84 2.54 -9.91 1.17
CA ILE A 84 3.78 -10.71 1.09
C ILE A 84 3.72 -11.89 2.09
N GLY A 85 3.90 -13.11 1.57
CA GLY A 85 3.85 -14.33 2.37
C GLY A 85 2.45 -14.78 2.78
N ASN A 86 1.40 -14.24 2.15
CA ASN A 86 0.01 -14.66 2.32
C ASN A 86 -0.77 -14.78 0.99
N GLY A 87 -0.39 -14.02 -0.04
CA GLY A 87 -1.00 -14.04 -1.37
C GLY A 87 -0.08 -14.60 -2.45
N ASP A 88 0.33 -13.74 -3.37
CA ASP A 88 1.18 -14.08 -4.51
C ASP A 88 2.60 -14.53 -4.11
N THR A 89 3.37 -14.97 -5.11
CA THR A 89 4.76 -15.38 -4.89
C THR A 89 5.66 -14.19 -4.54
N ASP A 90 6.72 -14.43 -3.77
CA ASP A 90 7.73 -13.38 -3.49
C ASP A 90 8.32 -12.80 -4.78
N ASP A 91 8.49 -13.62 -5.83
CA ASP A 91 8.99 -13.17 -7.13
C ASP A 91 8.04 -12.15 -7.79
N TYR A 92 6.73 -12.33 -7.63
CA TYR A 92 5.74 -11.35 -8.11
C TYR A 92 5.94 -10.00 -7.41
N TYR A 93 6.01 -9.99 -6.07
CA TYR A 93 6.24 -8.76 -5.30
C TYR A 93 7.57 -8.10 -5.64
N MET A 94 8.66 -8.87 -5.71
CA MET A 94 9.98 -8.36 -6.09
C MET A 94 9.96 -7.76 -7.51
N ASN A 95 9.25 -8.36 -8.46
CA ASN A 95 9.09 -7.82 -9.81
C ASN A 95 8.28 -6.51 -9.80
N SER A 96 7.18 -6.44 -9.07
CA SER A 96 6.37 -5.22 -8.93
C SER A 96 7.14 -4.07 -8.29
N ILE A 97 7.91 -4.35 -7.23
CA ILE A 97 8.83 -3.40 -6.61
C ILE A 97 9.86 -2.91 -7.64
N ARG A 98 10.50 -3.82 -8.38
CA ARG A 98 11.50 -3.45 -9.40
C ARG A 98 10.93 -2.56 -10.49
N LYS A 99 9.72 -2.84 -10.97
CA LYS A 99 9.05 -2.00 -11.96
C LYS A 99 8.81 -0.58 -11.43
N MET A 100 8.40 -0.43 -10.17
CA MET A 100 8.19 0.88 -9.54
C MET A 100 9.52 1.64 -9.35
N VAL A 101 10.58 0.95 -8.92
CA VAL A 101 11.93 1.51 -8.81
C VAL A 101 12.44 1.98 -10.18
N ASN A 102 12.33 1.14 -11.22
CA ASN A 102 12.74 1.49 -12.59
C ASN A 102 11.95 2.66 -13.17
N ALA A 103 10.71 2.87 -12.70
CA ALA A 103 9.87 4.00 -13.09
C ALA A 103 10.12 5.27 -12.25
N GLY A 104 11.02 5.24 -11.27
CA GLY A 104 11.40 6.39 -10.44
C GLY A 104 10.52 6.62 -9.20
N PHE A 105 9.68 5.66 -8.82
CA PHE A 105 8.71 5.79 -7.72
C PHE A 105 9.10 5.02 -6.44
N GLU A 106 10.38 4.74 -6.27
CA GLU A 106 10.93 3.98 -5.13
C GLU A 106 10.63 4.60 -3.76
N ASN A 107 10.48 5.92 -3.66
CA ASN A 107 10.23 6.62 -2.40
C ASN A 107 8.75 6.55 -1.95
N GLN A 108 7.88 6.01 -2.80
CA GLN A 108 6.44 5.85 -2.55
C GLN A 108 6.06 4.40 -2.27
N LEU A 109 7.02 3.48 -2.23
CA LEU A 109 6.76 2.07 -1.97
C LEU A 109 6.65 1.79 -0.47
N LEU A 110 5.58 1.09 -0.09
CA LEU A 110 5.45 0.45 1.21
C LEU A 110 5.29 -1.06 1.01
N ILE A 111 5.79 -1.84 1.97
CA ILE A 111 5.63 -3.31 1.97
C ILE A 111 5.14 -3.77 3.32
N SER A 112 4.27 -4.77 3.30
CA SER A 112 3.77 -5.44 4.48
C SER A 112 3.34 -6.87 4.12
N HIS A 113 2.70 -7.57 5.05
CA HIS A 113 2.37 -8.99 4.88
C HIS A 113 0.90 -9.33 5.15
N ASP A 114 0.09 -8.37 5.64
CA ASP A 114 -1.35 -8.49 5.91
C ASP A 114 -1.74 -9.92 6.26
N ARG A 115 -1.20 -10.37 7.40
CA ARG A 115 -1.35 -11.74 7.90
C ARG A 115 -1.10 -11.80 9.40
N GLY A 116 -1.55 -12.91 9.99
CA GLY A 116 -1.34 -13.19 11.41
C GLY A 116 -2.48 -12.70 12.31
N TRP A 117 -3.57 -12.19 11.73
CA TRP A 117 -4.76 -11.80 12.47
C TRP A 117 -5.56 -13.03 12.95
N TYR A 118 -6.39 -12.80 13.97
CA TYR A 118 -7.38 -13.74 14.45
C TYR A 118 -8.59 -13.72 13.52
N ASP A 119 -8.90 -14.84 12.86
CA ASP A 119 -10.08 -14.96 12.00
C ASP A 119 -11.30 -15.46 12.80
N PRO A 120 -12.28 -14.59 13.14
CA PRO A 120 -13.44 -14.99 13.94
C PRO A 120 -14.37 -15.98 13.21
N ALA A 121 -14.21 -16.18 11.89
CA ALA A 121 -14.94 -17.19 11.15
C ALA A 121 -14.37 -18.61 11.35
N GLN A 122 -13.19 -18.75 11.97
CA GLN A 122 -12.52 -20.02 12.22
C GLN A 122 -12.53 -20.38 13.71
N PRO A 123 -12.69 -21.68 14.08
CA PRO A 123 -12.54 -22.11 15.45
C PRO A 123 -11.20 -21.66 16.04
N GLY A 124 -11.25 -20.93 17.16
CA GLY A 124 -10.06 -20.43 17.83
C GLY A 124 -9.25 -19.38 17.05
N GLY A 125 -9.81 -18.77 16.00
CA GLY A 125 -9.13 -17.72 15.23
C GLY A 125 -8.28 -18.20 14.07
N GLY A 126 -8.29 -19.51 13.79
CA GLY A 126 -7.39 -20.14 12.81
C GLY A 126 -5.97 -20.34 13.37
N THR A 127 -4.99 -20.48 12.47
CA THR A 127 -3.58 -20.66 12.85
C THR A 127 -2.82 -19.33 12.72
N PRO A 128 -2.34 -18.73 13.83
CA PRO A 128 -1.56 -17.50 13.77
C PRO A 128 -0.29 -17.67 12.91
N LYS A 129 -0.05 -16.72 12.02
CA LYS A 129 1.19 -16.63 11.23
C LYS A 129 2.15 -15.63 11.89
N PRO A 130 3.48 -15.87 11.87
CA PRO A 130 4.42 -14.94 12.49
C PRO A 130 4.53 -13.63 11.71
N TYR A 131 4.73 -12.54 12.46
CA TYR A 131 4.97 -11.17 11.95
C TYR A 131 6.42 -10.95 11.47
N THR A 132 7.25 -11.99 11.49
CA THR A 132 8.69 -11.90 11.17
C THR A 132 9.01 -12.16 9.70
N TYR A 133 8.02 -12.55 8.88
CA TYR A 133 8.25 -13.02 7.51
C TYR A 133 9.01 -12.03 6.63
N ILE A 134 8.68 -10.74 6.72
CA ILE A 134 9.37 -9.70 5.95
C ILE A 134 10.87 -9.71 6.29
N ASN A 135 11.21 -9.70 7.57
CA ASN A 135 12.59 -9.59 8.03
C ASN A 135 13.38 -10.90 7.87
N GLU A 136 12.78 -12.04 8.21
CA GLU A 136 13.46 -13.34 8.24
C GLU A 136 13.46 -14.04 6.87
N THR A 137 12.54 -13.71 5.98
CA THR A 137 12.39 -14.41 4.68
C THR A 137 12.46 -13.47 3.48
N PHE A 138 11.60 -12.44 3.42
CA PHE A 138 11.47 -11.62 2.21
C PHE A 138 12.68 -10.72 1.97
N VAL A 139 13.21 -10.06 3.01
CA VAL A 139 14.41 -9.20 2.90
C VAL A 139 15.65 -9.99 2.46
N PRO A 140 15.96 -11.18 3.00
CA PRO A 140 17.01 -12.05 2.43
C PRO A 140 16.81 -12.37 0.94
N LYS A 141 15.57 -12.60 0.50
CA LYS A 141 15.25 -12.85 -0.92
C LYS A 141 15.46 -11.60 -1.78
N LEU A 142 15.05 -10.42 -1.32
CA LEU A 142 15.32 -9.13 -1.99
C LEU A 142 16.82 -8.96 -2.24
N ARG A 143 17.66 -9.17 -1.21
CA ARG A 143 19.11 -9.09 -1.33
C ARG A 143 19.65 -10.08 -2.37
N LYS A 144 19.21 -11.33 -2.32
CA LYS A 144 19.61 -12.36 -3.29
C LYS A 144 19.17 -12.03 -4.72
N ALA A 145 18.05 -11.32 -4.88
CA ALA A 145 17.54 -10.83 -6.16
C ALA A 145 18.21 -9.52 -6.63
N GLY A 146 19.27 -9.05 -5.96
CA GLY A 146 20.09 -7.92 -6.38
C GLY A 146 19.57 -6.54 -5.97
N PHE A 147 18.61 -6.46 -5.03
CA PHE A 147 18.27 -5.17 -4.41
C PHE A 147 19.42 -4.76 -3.46
N ASN A 148 19.90 -3.52 -3.59
CA ASN A 148 20.95 -3.00 -2.72
C ASN A 148 20.39 -2.61 -1.33
N GLU A 149 21.28 -2.37 -0.36
CA GLU A 149 20.87 -2.01 1.01
C GLU A 149 20.09 -0.69 1.08
N GLU A 150 20.31 0.23 0.14
CA GLU A 150 19.53 1.47 0.07
C GLU A 150 18.06 1.19 -0.27
N ALA A 151 17.81 0.33 -1.25
CA ALA A 151 16.45 -0.11 -1.61
C ALA A 151 15.79 -0.85 -0.45
N VAL A 152 16.52 -1.76 0.22
CA VAL A 152 16.00 -2.46 1.41
C VAL A 152 15.67 -1.45 2.52
N LYS A 153 16.55 -0.49 2.80
CA LYS A 153 16.32 0.55 3.81
C LYS A 153 15.13 1.45 3.45
N LYS A 154 14.94 1.80 2.17
CA LYS A 154 13.75 2.53 1.72
C LYS A 154 12.48 1.77 2.08
N LEU A 155 12.41 0.49 1.71
CA LEU A 155 11.23 -0.35 1.94
C LEU A 155 10.94 -0.61 3.43
N THR A 156 11.96 -0.81 4.26
CA THR A 156 11.78 -1.25 5.66
C THR A 156 11.90 -0.15 6.70
N ASN A 157 12.34 1.05 6.31
CA ASN A 157 12.61 2.12 7.26
C ASN A 157 12.25 3.51 6.72
N THR A 158 12.86 3.95 5.63
CA THR A 158 12.76 5.36 5.20
C THR A 158 11.37 5.70 4.68
N ASN A 159 10.78 4.88 3.81
CA ASN A 159 9.44 5.12 3.29
C ASN A 159 8.35 5.01 4.36
N PRO A 160 8.31 3.97 5.22
CA PRO A 160 7.31 3.93 6.29
C PRO A 160 7.49 5.08 7.29
N PHE A 161 8.72 5.46 7.63
CA PHE A 161 8.94 6.66 8.45
C PHE A 161 8.36 7.91 7.76
N ASN A 162 8.66 8.15 6.48
CA ASN A 162 8.16 9.32 5.77
C ASN A 162 6.62 9.33 5.64
N ALA A 163 6.01 8.17 5.44
CA ALA A 163 4.56 8.02 5.33
C ALA A 163 3.85 8.35 6.64
N PHE A 164 4.35 7.83 7.77
CA PHE A 164 3.64 7.84 9.06
C PHE A 164 4.16 8.85 10.10
N ALA A 165 5.40 9.33 10.03
CA ALA A 165 6.03 10.11 11.11
C ALA A 165 5.67 11.60 11.11
N ARG A 166 4.39 11.94 10.91
CA ARG A 166 3.91 13.34 10.90
C ARG A 166 2.85 13.58 11.95
#